data_AF-A0A7M4FDI6-F1
#
_entry.id   AF-A0A7M4FDI6-F1
#
_cell.length_a   1.000
_cell.length_b   1.000
_cell.length_c   1.000
_cell.angle_alpha   90.00
_cell.angle_beta   90.00
_cell.angle_gamma   90.00
#
_symmetry.space_group_name_H-M   'P 1'
#
loop_
_entity.id
_entity.type
_entity.pdbx_description
1 polymer ?
#
loop_
_entity_poly.entity_id
_entity_poly.type
_entity_poly.pdbx_seq_one_letter_code
_entity_poly.pdbx_strand_id
1 'polypeptide(L)'
;MQLDTAWLPCWQPLPWEKDKGFEWWYFRKYGTSFIEQVSVSHLRPLIGGVENSPPTPSFPTSNGENETNRQNLSECKVWRNPLNLFRGAEYSRYTWVTGKEPLTYYDMNLSAQDHQTFFTCDTDSLRPSDTVMQKAWRERNPQARIKAAHQALELSNDCATAYVLLAEEEATTIVDAEKYFKQALKAGESVYRKSQNCHSQSPQHEAQLRRDTNVLVYVKRRLAMCARKLGRIREAAKMMRDLLKEFPLFSMLNIHENLLEALLELQAYAEVQAVLAKYDDISLPKSAAICYTAALLKARAVSERFSPETASKRGLSAAEINAVEAIHRAVEFNPHVPKYLLEMKSLILPPEHILKRGDSEAVAYAFFHLQHWKRIEGALNLLHCTWEGTFRMIPYPLEKGHLFYPYPSCTETADRELLPTFHDVSVYPQKELPFFIHFTAGLCSFSAMLALLMHQFPELMVVFAKSFFGTLLSPFSFLREKIERFVPSGLWHQLTHV
;
A
#
# COMPACT_ATOMS: atom_id res chain seq x y z
N MET A 1 -24.51 -47.31 33.77
CA MET A 1 -24.00 -45.96 33.47
C MET A 1 -23.95 -45.86 31.96
N GLN A 2 -25.05 -45.41 31.38
CA GLN A 2 -25.33 -45.40 29.94
C GLN A 2 -24.62 -44.25 29.24
N LEU A 3 -24.06 -44.55 28.07
CA LEU A 3 -23.83 -43.61 26.98
C LEU A 3 -25.17 -43.39 26.27
N ASP A 4 -25.55 -42.13 26.01
CA ASP A 4 -26.21 -41.73 24.76
C ASP A 4 -26.38 -40.20 24.63
N THR A 5 -26.17 -39.73 23.40
CA THR A 5 -26.77 -38.57 22.68
C THR A 5 -26.98 -37.22 23.40
N ALA A 6 -26.45 -36.13 22.82
CA ALA A 6 -27.25 -35.09 22.13
C ALA A 6 -26.50 -33.75 22.04
N TRP A 7 -26.32 -33.30 20.80
CA TRP A 7 -26.16 -31.90 20.42
C TRP A 7 -27.49 -31.16 20.64
N LEU A 8 -27.45 -30.01 21.33
CA LEU A 8 -28.25 -28.78 21.12
C LEU A 8 -28.22 -27.90 22.39
N PRO A 9 -28.19 -26.57 22.23
CA PRO A 9 -29.21 -25.78 22.93
C PRO A 9 -30.00 -24.89 21.97
N CYS A 10 -31.31 -25.17 21.98
CA CYS A 10 -32.45 -24.24 22.01
C CYS A 10 -32.41 -22.93 21.22
N TRP A 11 -33.14 -22.95 20.11
CA TRP A 11 -33.81 -21.79 19.52
C TRP A 11 -35.12 -21.52 20.27
N GLN A 12 -35.37 -20.27 20.66
CA GLN A 12 -36.73 -19.77 20.92
C GLN A 12 -37.11 -18.77 19.82
N PRO A 13 -38.34 -18.79 19.29
CA PRO A 13 -38.80 -17.84 18.28
C PRO A 13 -39.43 -16.60 18.95
N LEU A 14 -39.04 -15.40 18.51
CA LEU A 14 -39.81 -14.16 18.69
C LEU A 14 -40.25 -13.64 17.31
N PRO A 15 -41.38 -12.90 17.25
CA PRO A 15 -42.25 -12.86 16.09
C PRO A 15 -41.74 -11.94 14.97
N TRP A 16 -42.07 -12.38 13.78
CA TRP A 16 -42.05 -11.75 12.46
C TRP A 16 -42.23 -10.22 12.47
N GLU A 17 -41.15 -9.50 12.18
CA GLU A 17 -41.22 -8.16 11.60
C GLU A 17 -40.42 -8.15 10.28
N LYS A 18 -41.11 -7.71 9.23
CA LYS A 18 -40.61 -7.52 7.87
C LYS A 18 -39.53 -6.44 7.92
N ASP A 19 -38.33 -6.75 7.42
CA ASP A 19 -37.30 -5.82 6.86
C ASP A 19 -35.84 -6.32 6.99
N LYS A 20 -35.59 -7.57 7.40
CA LYS A 20 -34.21 -8.11 7.45
C LYS A 20 -33.65 -8.70 6.14
N GLY A 21 -34.43 -8.74 5.06
CA GLY A 21 -33.97 -9.28 3.78
C GLY A 21 -32.87 -8.45 3.13
N PHE A 22 -32.93 -7.12 3.28
CA PHE A 22 -31.98 -6.21 2.64
C PHE A 22 -30.64 -6.09 3.40
N GLU A 23 -30.64 -6.18 4.73
CA GLU A 23 -29.40 -6.16 5.53
C GLU A 23 -28.54 -7.41 5.31
N TRP A 24 -29.14 -8.56 4.98
CA TRP A 24 -28.39 -9.79 4.67
C TRP A 24 -27.64 -9.73 3.33
N TRP A 25 -28.15 -8.96 2.36
CA TRP A 25 -27.52 -8.80 1.04
C TRP A 25 -26.33 -7.83 1.07
N TYR A 26 -26.29 -6.92 2.05
CA TYR A 26 -25.30 -5.85 2.17
C TYR A 26 -24.31 -6.01 3.33
N PHE A 27 -24.14 -7.24 3.85
CA PHE A 27 -23.14 -7.49 4.88
C PHE A 27 -21.71 -7.41 4.30
N ARG A 28 -21.04 -6.27 4.48
CA ARG A 28 -19.60 -6.11 4.24
C ARG A 28 -18.82 -6.65 5.45
N LYS A 29 -18.36 -7.89 5.37
CA LYS A 29 -17.25 -8.37 6.20
C LYS A 29 -16.04 -8.51 5.28
N TYR A 30 -15.01 -7.70 5.50
CA TYR A 30 -13.77 -7.65 4.69
C TYR A 30 -13.90 -7.09 3.26
N GLY A 31 -14.90 -6.26 2.99
CA GLY A 31 -14.99 -5.51 1.74
C GLY A 31 -15.52 -6.27 0.52
N THR A 32 -15.83 -7.57 0.65
CA THR A 32 -16.55 -8.34 -0.39
C THR A 32 -18.00 -8.58 0.03
N SER A 33 -18.93 -8.38 -0.89
CA SER A 33 -20.34 -8.75 -0.69
C SER A 33 -20.54 -10.27 -0.75
N PHE A 34 -21.58 -10.79 -0.10
CA PHE A 34 -21.95 -12.21 -0.20
C PHE A 34 -22.14 -12.66 -1.66
N ILE A 35 -22.68 -11.78 -2.50
CA ILE A 35 -22.87 -12.01 -3.94
C ILE A 35 -21.54 -12.15 -4.67
N GLU A 36 -20.55 -11.30 -4.37
CA GLU A 36 -19.19 -11.46 -4.91
C GLU A 36 -18.59 -12.80 -4.49
N GLN A 37 -18.77 -13.19 -3.24
CA GLN A 37 -18.19 -14.43 -2.71
C GLN A 37 -18.78 -15.67 -3.40
N VAL A 38 -20.10 -15.71 -3.64
CA VAL A 38 -20.80 -16.78 -4.36
C VAL A 38 -20.49 -16.76 -5.86
N SER A 39 -20.39 -15.56 -6.46
CA SER A 39 -20.09 -15.42 -7.90
C SER A 39 -18.68 -15.92 -8.22
N VAL A 40 -17.69 -15.59 -7.38
CA VAL A 40 -16.29 -16.00 -7.57
C VAL A 40 -16.11 -17.51 -7.37
N SER A 41 -16.81 -18.14 -6.42
CA SER A 41 -16.66 -19.58 -6.17
C SER A 41 -17.34 -20.46 -7.23
N HIS A 42 -18.46 -20.02 -7.81
CA HIS A 42 -19.22 -20.84 -8.77
C HIS A 42 -18.93 -20.54 -10.25
N LEU A 43 -18.47 -19.34 -10.61
CA LEU A 43 -18.17 -18.98 -12.01
C LEU A 43 -16.70 -19.20 -12.39
N ARG A 44 -15.78 -19.28 -11.42
CA ARG A 44 -14.34 -19.48 -11.67
C ARG A 44 -14.00 -20.77 -12.44
N PRO A 45 -14.68 -21.92 -12.25
CA PRO A 45 -14.46 -23.11 -13.07
C PRO A 45 -14.91 -22.95 -14.53
N LEU A 46 -15.82 -22.02 -14.83
CA LEU A 46 -16.38 -21.82 -16.18
C LEU A 46 -15.56 -20.85 -17.06
N ILE A 47 -14.67 -20.05 -16.47
CA ILE A 47 -13.96 -18.93 -17.15
C ILE A 47 -12.53 -19.32 -17.60
N GLY A 48 -12.13 -20.60 -17.44
CA GLY A 48 -10.93 -21.14 -18.08
C GLY A 48 -9.66 -21.02 -17.23
N GLY A 49 -9.21 -22.17 -16.74
CA GLY A 49 -7.94 -22.33 -16.00
C GLY A 49 -7.60 -23.81 -15.88
N VAL A 50 -7.34 -24.47 -17.01
CA VAL A 50 -6.73 -25.80 -17.03
C VAL A 50 -5.23 -25.59 -16.92
N GLU A 51 -4.66 -25.72 -15.72
CA GLU A 51 -3.22 -25.76 -15.52
C GLU A 51 -2.68 -27.14 -15.91
N ASN A 52 -1.91 -27.21 -16.99
CA ASN A 52 -1.01 -28.33 -17.28
C ASN A 52 0.39 -27.74 -17.49
N SER A 53 1.28 -27.90 -16.50
CA SER A 53 2.71 -27.61 -16.66
C SER A 53 3.54 -28.87 -16.37
N PRO A 54 4.50 -29.25 -17.23
CA PRO A 54 5.38 -30.40 -17.00
C PRO A 54 6.54 -30.07 -16.04
N PRO A 55 7.18 -31.08 -15.41
CA PRO A 55 8.21 -30.84 -14.40
C PRO A 55 9.57 -30.56 -15.04
N THR A 56 10.31 -29.58 -14.51
CA THR A 56 11.76 -29.39 -14.79
C THR A 56 12.55 -29.19 -13.48
N PRO A 57 13.84 -29.56 -13.46
CA PRO A 57 14.50 -30.17 -12.31
C PRO A 57 15.11 -29.19 -11.31
N SER A 58 15.14 -29.62 -10.06
CA SER A 58 15.75 -28.95 -8.91
C SER A 58 17.28 -29.04 -8.90
N PHE A 59 17.96 -27.90 -8.67
CA PHE A 59 19.36 -27.86 -8.24
C PHE A 59 19.43 -27.51 -6.74
N PRO A 60 20.32 -28.16 -5.96
CA PRO A 60 20.33 -28.03 -4.51
C PRO A 60 21.18 -26.84 -4.06
N THR A 61 20.68 -26.08 -3.09
CA THR A 61 21.51 -25.29 -2.18
C THR A 61 21.25 -25.74 -0.75
N SER A 62 22.32 -26.17 -0.11
CA SER A 62 22.39 -26.64 1.26
C SER A 62 22.27 -25.48 2.25
N ASN A 63 21.21 -25.48 3.05
CA ASN A 63 21.29 -25.48 4.52
C ASN A 63 19.87 -25.47 5.08
N GLY A 64 19.61 -26.42 5.98
CA GLY A 64 18.27 -26.74 6.47
C GLY A 64 17.75 -25.77 7.51
N GLU A 65 16.55 -25.26 7.24
CA GLU A 65 15.46 -25.14 8.22
C GLU A 65 14.19 -25.63 7.50
N ASN A 66 13.65 -26.74 7.98
CA ASN A 66 12.55 -27.49 7.36
C ASN A 66 11.17 -26.88 7.70
N GLU A 67 10.30 -26.92 6.68
CA GLU A 67 8.84 -27.04 6.78
C GLU A 67 8.00 -25.87 7.33
N THR A 68 8.01 -24.73 6.64
CA THR A 68 6.85 -23.81 6.58
C THR A 68 6.65 -23.14 5.20
N ASN A 69 7.51 -23.40 4.22
CA ASN A 69 7.66 -22.52 3.06
C ASN A 69 6.70 -22.79 1.87
N ARG A 70 5.56 -23.46 2.12
CA ARG A 70 4.49 -23.64 1.12
C ARG A 70 3.18 -22.92 1.47
N GLN A 71 3.09 -22.23 2.62
CA GLN A 71 1.89 -21.50 3.06
C GLN A 71 2.04 -19.97 3.17
N ASN A 72 3.21 -19.38 2.90
CA ASN A 72 3.48 -17.95 3.17
C ASN A 72 3.48 -17.02 1.95
N LEU A 73 2.73 -17.33 0.88
CA LEU A 73 2.61 -16.44 -0.29
C LEU A 73 1.62 -15.28 -0.09
N SER A 74 1.13 -15.03 1.14
CA SER A 74 -0.02 -14.14 1.38
C SER A 74 0.07 -13.27 2.65
N GLU A 75 1.24 -12.71 2.98
CA GLU A 75 1.34 -11.66 4.00
C GLU A 75 1.94 -10.37 3.42
N CYS A 76 1.15 -9.29 3.48
CA CYS A 76 1.54 -7.96 3.03
C CYS A 76 2.55 -7.38 4.02
N LYS A 77 3.85 -7.61 3.78
CA LYS A 77 4.90 -7.07 4.65
C LYS A 77 4.92 -5.54 4.60
N VAL A 78 4.70 -4.93 5.76
CA VAL A 78 4.80 -3.49 6.01
C VAL A 78 6.25 -3.12 6.38
N TRP A 79 6.68 -1.92 6.00
CA TRP A 79 8.02 -1.40 6.21
C TRP A 79 7.96 -0.04 6.88
N ARG A 80 8.93 0.28 7.75
CA ARG A 80 9.05 1.63 8.31
C ARG A 80 9.29 2.66 7.20
N ASN A 81 8.54 3.76 7.23
CA ASN A 81 8.69 4.87 6.30
C ASN A 81 10.04 5.59 6.56
N PRO A 82 10.97 5.63 5.59
CA PRO A 82 12.27 6.27 5.78
C PRO A 82 12.16 7.80 5.95
N LEU A 83 11.05 8.41 5.55
CA LEU A 83 10.82 9.84 5.66
C LEU A 83 9.72 10.17 6.69
N ASN A 84 9.42 9.26 7.63
CA ASN A 84 8.40 9.47 8.66
C ASN A 84 8.61 10.77 9.46
N LEU A 85 7.50 11.43 9.81
CA LEU A 85 7.54 12.73 10.49
C LEU A 85 7.90 12.59 11.98
N PHE A 86 8.08 13.71 12.67
CA PHE A 86 8.29 13.74 14.13
C PHE A 86 6.95 13.73 14.86
N ARG A 87 6.74 12.78 15.78
CA ARG A 87 5.41 12.51 16.33
C ARG A 87 4.83 13.65 17.15
N GLY A 88 5.60 14.29 18.02
CA GLY A 88 5.17 15.47 18.76
C GLY A 88 5.14 16.70 17.85
N ALA A 89 6.26 16.99 17.19
CA ALA A 89 6.45 18.24 16.48
C ALA A 89 5.62 18.40 15.19
N GLU A 90 5.19 17.30 14.57
CA GLU A 90 4.47 17.31 13.30
C GLU A 90 3.11 16.62 13.39
N TYR A 91 3.05 15.32 13.76
CA TYR A 91 1.76 14.58 13.80
C TYR A 91 0.83 15.12 14.89
N SER A 92 1.32 15.27 16.12
CA SER A 92 0.50 15.77 17.25
C SER A 92 0.10 17.22 17.03
N ARG A 93 0.97 18.03 16.43
CA ARG A 93 0.64 19.40 16.02
C ARG A 93 -0.48 19.44 14.99
N TYR A 94 -0.47 18.52 14.01
CA TYR A 94 -1.56 18.40 13.05
C TYR A 94 -2.87 18.01 13.72
N THR A 95 -2.86 17.03 14.62
CA THR A 95 -4.06 16.64 15.38
C THR A 95 -4.59 17.81 16.22
N TRP A 96 -3.70 18.54 16.90
CA TRP A 96 -4.09 19.70 17.72
C TRP A 96 -4.79 20.80 16.90
N VAL A 97 -4.29 21.07 15.68
CA VAL A 97 -4.85 22.12 14.82
C VAL A 97 -6.13 21.68 14.10
N THR A 98 -6.18 20.43 13.64
CA THR A 98 -7.25 19.95 12.74
C THR A 98 -8.32 19.09 13.41
N GLY A 99 -8.05 18.56 14.61
CA GLY A 99 -8.87 17.55 15.27
C GLY A 99 -8.85 16.18 14.58
N LYS A 100 -8.02 15.98 13.54
CA LYS A 100 -7.91 14.73 12.79
C LYS A 100 -6.64 13.98 13.16
N GLU A 101 -6.75 12.71 13.49
CA GLU A 101 -5.60 11.86 13.81
C GLU A 101 -4.93 11.35 12.51
N PRO A 102 -3.68 11.74 12.21
CA PRO A 102 -3.02 11.37 10.96
C PRO A 102 -2.45 9.94 10.97
N LEU A 103 -2.27 9.34 12.14
CA LEU A 103 -1.74 7.99 12.31
C LEU A 103 -2.84 7.08 12.86
N THR A 104 -2.92 5.87 12.32
CA THR A 104 -3.88 4.86 12.82
C THR A 104 -3.36 4.17 14.07
N TYR A 105 -4.26 3.52 14.80
CA TYR A 105 -3.86 2.65 15.92
C TYR A 105 -2.92 1.52 15.47
N TYR A 106 -3.16 0.96 14.28
CA TYR A 106 -2.33 -0.10 13.72
C TYR A 106 -0.90 0.40 13.45
N ASP A 107 -0.76 1.56 12.79
CA ASP A 107 0.54 2.18 12.49
C ASP A 107 1.32 2.52 13.76
N MET A 108 0.64 3.08 14.78
CA MET A 108 1.23 3.35 16.09
C MET A 108 1.68 2.07 16.82
N ASN A 109 0.91 0.99 16.69
CA ASN A 109 1.26 -0.31 17.28
C ASN A 109 2.47 -0.95 16.59
N LEU A 110 2.62 -0.80 15.27
CA LEU A 110 3.83 -1.21 14.55
C LEU A 110 5.06 -0.46 15.08
N SER A 111 4.94 0.84 15.32
CA SER A 111 6.04 1.64 15.90
C SER A 111 6.43 1.18 17.30
N ALA A 112 5.45 0.80 18.13
CA ALA A 112 5.72 0.24 19.45
C ALA A 112 6.45 -1.12 19.36
N GLN A 113 6.15 -1.95 18.36
CA GLN A 113 6.85 -3.21 18.11
C GLN A 113 8.28 -2.95 17.65
N ASP A 114 8.47 -2.07 16.66
CA ASP A 114 9.79 -1.65 16.18
C ASP A 114 10.68 -1.14 17.31
N HIS A 115 10.15 -0.28 18.19
CA HIS A 115 10.93 0.25 19.32
C HIS A 115 11.33 -0.84 20.31
N GLN A 116 10.47 -1.82 20.56
CA GLN A 116 10.84 -2.98 21.37
C GLN A 116 11.95 -3.80 20.69
N THR A 117 11.84 -4.05 19.38
CA THR A 117 12.86 -4.79 18.62
C THR A 117 14.20 -4.05 18.54
N PHE A 118 14.20 -2.72 18.39
CA PHE A 118 15.42 -1.95 18.18
C PHE A 118 16.11 -1.58 19.49
N PHE A 119 15.34 -1.23 20.50
CA PHE A 119 15.85 -0.50 21.67
C PHE A 119 15.87 -1.33 22.95
N THR A 120 15.47 -2.60 22.89
CA THR A 120 15.51 -3.51 24.04
C THR A 120 16.39 -4.73 23.78
N CYS A 121 16.93 -5.30 24.85
CA CYS A 121 17.63 -6.58 24.85
C CYS A 121 17.55 -7.26 26.22
N ASP A 122 17.93 -8.54 26.30
CA ASP A 122 17.76 -9.34 27.52
C ASP A 122 18.55 -8.80 28.74
N THR A 123 19.59 -7.98 28.49
CA THR A 123 20.40 -7.37 29.55
C THR A 123 19.81 -6.08 30.12
N ASP A 124 18.67 -5.60 29.62
CA ASP A 124 18.02 -4.37 30.12
C ASP A 124 17.60 -4.49 31.60
N SER A 125 17.32 -5.70 32.07
CA SER A 125 17.04 -5.98 33.49
C SER A 125 18.19 -5.61 34.43
N LEU A 126 19.42 -5.51 33.91
CA LEU A 126 20.62 -5.14 34.68
C LEU A 126 20.79 -3.61 34.79
N ARG A 127 19.99 -2.83 34.05
CA ARG A 127 20.07 -1.37 33.98
C ARG A 127 18.71 -0.78 34.37
N PRO A 128 18.58 -0.18 35.58
CA PRO A 128 17.28 0.29 36.08
C PRO A 128 16.54 1.22 35.13
N SER A 129 17.24 2.15 34.47
CA SER A 129 16.66 3.06 33.48
C SER A 129 16.10 2.32 32.26
N ASP A 130 16.79 1.29 31.76
CA ASP A 130 16.32 0.52 30.60
C ASP A 130 15.14 -0.39 30.96
N THR A 131 15.07 -0.88 32.21
CA THR A 131 13.89 -1.59 32.71
C THR A 131 12.64 -0.71 32.72
N VAL A 132 12.78 0.58 33.08
CA VAL A 132 11.68 1.56 32.97
C VAL A 132 11.30 1.76 31.50
N MET A 133 12.29 1.94 30.62
CA MET A 133 12.05 2.15 29.20
C MET A 133 11.38 0.94 28.52
N GLN A 134 11.72 -0.29 28.90
CA GLN A 134 11.06 -1.50 28.39
C GLN A 134 9.55 -1.49 28.65
N LYS A 135 9.13 -0.97 29.81
CA LYS A 135 7.71 -0.76 30.13
C LYS A 135 7.14 0.41 29.33
N ALA A 136 7.88 1.50 29.21
CA ALA A 136 7.46 2.68 28.45
C ALA A 136 7.15 2.34 26.98
N TRP A 137 7.95 1.49 26.33
CA TRP A 137 7.70 1.10 24.93
C TRP A 137 6.42 0.28 24.71
N ARG A 138 5.89 -0.34 25.77
CA ARG A 138 4.63 -1.12 25.75
C ARG A 138 3.42 -0.31 26.21
N GLU A 139 3.66 0.85 26.81
CA GLU A 139 2.61 1.71 27.34
C GLU A 139 1.85 2.38 26.20
N ARG A 140 0.52 2.35 26.26
CA ARG A 140 -0.36 2.88 25.21
C ARG A 140 -0.63 4.36 25.40
N ASN A 141 -0.68 4.83 26.65
CA ASN A 141 -0.94 6.22 26.97
C ASN A 141 0.32 7.09 26.76
N PRO A 142 0.28 8.09 25.86
CA PRO A 142 1.45 8.94 25.58
C PRO A 142 1.98 9.70 26.80
N GLN A 143 1.10 10.20 27.67
CA GLN A 143 1.52 10.94 28.87
C GLN A 143 2.22 10.02 29.88
N ALA A 144 1.75 8.77 30.00
CA ALA A 144 2.42 7.77 30.82
C ALA A 144 3.79 7.38 30.24
N ARG A 145 3.93 7.29 28.91
CA ARG A 145 5.22 7.08 28.23
C ARG A 145 6.22 8.20 28.51
N ILE A 146 5.80 9.45 28.36
CA ILE A 146 6.63 10.64 28.64
C ILE A 146 7.07 10.63 30.10
N LYS A 147 6.14 10.40 31.04
CA LYS A 147 6.46 10.30 32.47
C LYS A 147 7.49 9.20 32.75
N ALA A 148 7.33 8.03 32.15
CA ALA A 148 8.27 6.93 32.30
C ALA A 148 9.67 7.26 31.75
N ALA A 149 9.75 7.98 30.63
CA ALA A 149 11.04 8.43 30.09
C ALA A 149 11.75 9.41 31.04
N HIS A 150 11.04 10.37 31.64
CA HIS A 150 11.61 11.25 32.67
C HIS A 150 12.07 10.46 33.90
N GLN A 151 11.29 9.47 34.37
CA GLN A 151 11.71 8.58 35.45
C GLN A 151 12.97 7.77 35.12
N ALA A 152 13.13 7.32 33.87
CA ALA A 152 14.34 6.65 33.44
C ALA A 152 15.57 7.58 33.49
N LEU A 153 15.40 8.87 33.17
CA LEU A 153 16.45 9.88 33.26
C LEU A 153 16.82 10.25 34.70
N GLU A 154 15.86 10.21 35.64
CA GLU A 154 16.13 10.37 37.07
C GLU A 154 17.03 9.24 37.62
N LEU A 155 16.87 8.02 37.10
CA LEU A 155 17.71 6.86 37.46
C LEU A 155 19.08 6.91 36.80
N SER A 156 19.13 7.31 35.53
CA SER A 156 20.36 7.45 34.77
C SER A 156 20.22 8.51 33.68
N ASN A 157 20.95 9.61 33.86
CA ASN A 157 20.99 10.68 32.87
C ASN A 157 21.61 10.25 31.52
N ASP A 158 22.28 9.10 31.47
CA ASP A 158 22.87 8.51 30.26
C ASP A 158 21.91 7.52 29.55
N CYS A 159 20.59 7.61 29.80
CA CYS A 159 19.58 6.78 29.12
C CYS A 159 19.22 7.35 27.74
N ALA A 160 19.93 6.91 26.69
CA ALA A 160 19.72 7.39 25.31
C ALA A 160 18.29 7.15 24.79
N THR A 161 17.69 6.00 25.13
CA THR A 161 16.33 5.61 24.69
C THR A 161 15.23 6.47 25.33
N ALA A 162 15.44 6.96 26.56
CA ALA A 162 14.54 7.92 27.18
C ALA A 162 14.53 9.25 26.41
N TYR A 163 15.71 9.78 26.06
CA TYR A 163 15.80 10.97 25.21
C TYR A 163 15.19 10.77 23.82
N VAL A 164 15.32 9.58 23.23
CA VAL A 164 14.62 9.25 21.98
C VAL A 164 13.10 9.35 22.15
N LEU A 165 12.54 8.81 23.23
CA LEU A 165 11.10 8.90 23.49
C LEU A 165 10.64 10.35 23.65
N LEU A 166 11.36 11.16 24.44
CA LEU A 166 11.03 12.57 24.62
C LEU A 166 11.14 13.37 23.31
N ALA A 167 12.15 13.08 22.48
CA ALA A 167 12.30 13.69 21.17
C ALA A 167 11.15 13.36 20.22
N GLU A 168 10.63 12.14 20.29
CA GLU A 168 9.49 11.72 19.46
C GLU A 168 8.16 12.23 20.00
N GLU A 169 7.91 12.22 21.32
CA GLU A 169 6.55 12.43 21.85
C GLU A 169 6.34 13.76 22.57
N GLU A 170 7.35 14.28 23.27
CA GLU A 170 7.22 15.51 24.07
C GLU A 170 7.61 16.76 23.27
N ALA A 171 8.54 16.63 22.33
CA ALA A 171 8.98 17.75 21.52
C ALA A 171 7.84 18.36 20.70
N THR A 172 7.57 19.65 20.88
CA THR A 172 6.53 20.39 20.14
C THR A 172 7.05 21.05 18.86
N THR A 173 8.38 21.15 18.71
CA THR A 173 9.04 21.71 17.54
C THR A 173 10.21 20.84 17.09
N ILE A 174 10.64 20.99 15.83
CA ILE A 174 11.83 20.30 15.31
C ILE A 174 13.10 20.72 16.08
N VAL A 175 13.15 21.97 16.57
CA VAL A 175 14.28 22.46 17.37
C VAL A 175 14.35 21.73 18.71
N ASP A 176 13.19 21.48 19.34
CA ASP A 176 13.15 20.75 20.62
C ASP A 176 13.46 19.27 20.43
N ALA A 177 12.95 18.66 19.34
CA ALA A 177 13.31 17.30 18.96
C ALA A 177 14.83 17.18 18.76
N GLU A 178 15.45 18.14 18.05
CA GLU A 178 16.90 18.16 17.85
C GLU A 178 17.68 18.25 19.17
N LYS A 179 17.22 19.07 20.14
CA LYS A 179 17.85 19.18 21.47
C LYS A 179 17.85 17.82 22.17
N TYR A 180 16.71 17.14 22.21
CA TYR A 180 16.60 15.82 22.82
C TYR A 180 17.45 14.78 22.09
N PHE A 181 17.44 14.76 20.75
CA PHE A 181 18.29 13.85 20.00
C PHE A 181 19.80 14.12 20.18
N LYS A 182 20.21 15.37 20.42
CA LYS A 182 21.61 15.68 20.78
C LYS A 182 22.00 15.09 22.13
N GLN A 183 21.10 15.11 23.12
CA GLN A 183 21.32 14.41 24.39
C GLN A 183 21.34 12.89 24.20
N ALA A 184 20.42 12.36 23.39
CA ALA A 184 20.40 10.95 23.02
C ALA A 184 21.70 10.50 22.33
N LEU A 185 22.29 11.35 21.49
CA LEU A 185 23.54 11.05 20.79
C LEU A 185 24.70 10.95 21.78
N LYS A 186 24.82 11.95 22.67
CA LYS A 186 25.88 11.96 23.70
C LYS A 186 25.80 10.71 24.60
N ALA A 187 24.60 10.38 25.07
CA ALA A 187 24.35 9.19 25.87
C ALA A 187 24.63 7.90 25.06
N GLY A 188 24.13 7.83 23.82
CA GLY A 188 24.25 6.67 22.94
C GLY A 188 25.69 6.37 22.54
N GLU A 189 26.50 7.37 22.23
CA GLU A 189 27.93 7.21 21.93
C GLU A 189 28.73 6.71 23.14
N SER A 190 28.40 7.21 24.34
CA SER A 190 29.00 6.74 25.60
C SER A 190 28.73 5.24 25.80
N VAL A 191 27.48 4.81 25.63
CA VAL A 191 27.08 3.40 25.79
C VAL A 191 27.65 2.52 24.68
N TYR A 192 27.56 2.95 23.42
CA TYR A 192 28.09 2.22 22.27
C TYR A 192 29.60 1.98 22.38
N ARG A 193 30.38 2.97 22.82
CA ARG A 193 31.83 2.80 23.03
C ARG A 193 32.13 1.79 24.13
N LYS A 194 31.32 1.76 25.19
CA LYS A 194 31.46 0.78 26.28
C LYS A 194 31.14 -0.62 25.80
N SER A 195 30.08 -0.81 25.01
CA SER A 195 29.76 -2.12 24.45
C SER A 195 30.82 -2.57 23.44
N GLN A 196 31.27 -1.70 22.53
CA GLN A 196 32.32 -2.05 21.56
C GLN A 196 33.63 -2.52 22.23
N ASN A 197 34.00 -1.95 23.37
CA ASN A 197 35.24 -2.30 24.10
C ASN A 197 35.13 -3.55 24.98
N CYS A 198 33.94 -4.15 25.10
CA CYS A 198 33.77 -5.37 25.89
C CYS A 198 34.26 -6.58 25.08
N HIS A 199 35.26 -7.30 25.60
CA HIS A 199 35.91 -8.41 24.91
C HIS A 199 35.20 -9.77 25.08
N SER A 200 34.06 -9.79 25.78
CA SER A 200 33.30 -11.03 26.05
C SER A 200 32.45 -11.41 24.84
N GLN A 201 32.79 -12.51 24.15
CA GLN A 201 31.98 -13.08 23.06
C GLN A 201 30.80 -13.92 23.61
N SER A 202 29.96 -13.31 24.44
CA SER A 202 28.71 -13.94 24.91
C SER A 202 27.52 -13.49 24.05
N PRO A 203 26.48 -14.33 23.87
CA PRO A 203 25.26 -13.94 23.16
C PRO A 203 24.60 -12.68 23.75
N GLN A 204 24.71 -12.51 25.07
CA GLN A 204 24.21 -11.32 25.79
C GLN A 204 24.98 -10.06 25.40
N HIS A 205 26.30 -10.17 25.22
CA HIS A 205 27.13 -9.06 24.79
C HIS A 205 26.82 -8.66 23.34
N GLU A 206 26.67 -9.62 22.44
CA GLU A 206 26.30 -9.36 21.04
C GLU A 206 24.92 -8.70 20.93
N ALA A 207 23.94 -9.17 21.72
CA ALA A 207 22.61 -8.58 21.78
C ALA A 207 22.65 -7.13 22.28
N GLN A 208 23.47 -6.84 23.29
CA GLN A 208 23.67 -5.49 23.78
C GLN A 208 24.34 -4.58 22.74
N LEU A 209 25.43 -5.03 22.11
CA LEU A 209 26.11 -4.27 21.06
C LEU A 209 25.16 -3.97 19.88
N ARG A 210 24.34 -4.95 19.47
CA ARG A 210 23.33 -4.76 18.43
C ARG A 210 22.32 -3.69 18.82
N ARG A 211 21.75 -3.78 20.04
CA ARG A 211 20.82 -2.78 20.57
C ARG A 211 21.45 -1.39 20.62
N ASP A 212 22.66 -1.26 21.15
CA ASP A 212 23.33 0.04 21.28
C ASP A 212 23.66 0.63 19.90
N THR A 213 24.03 -0.21 18.94
CA THR A 213 24.21 0.21 17.54
C THR A 213 22.89 0.67 16.93
N ASN A 214 21.78 -0.07 17.12
CA ASN A 214 20.46 0.33 16.65
C ASN A 214 20.06 1.72 17.17
N VAL A 215 20.24 1.95 18.48
CA VAL A 215 19.96 3.25 19.12
C VAL A 215 20.81 4.35 18.49
N LEU A 216 22.12 4.13 18.36
CA LEU A 216 23.05 5.13 17.81
C LEU A 216 22.71 5.50 16.36
N VAL A 217 22.48 4.50 15.51
CA VAL A 217 22.13 4.71 14.10
C VAL A 217 20.78 5.43 13.98
N TYR A 218 19.79 5.04 14.80
CA TYR A 218 18.49 5.70 14.84
C TYR A 218 18.62 7.18 15.20
N VAL A 219 19.34 7.50 16.28
CA VAL A 219 19.55 8.87 16.74
C VAL A 219 20.28 9.72 15.69
N LYS A 220 21.39 9.23 15.14
CA LYS A 220 22.14 9.93 14.08
C LYS A 220 21.26 10.20 12.85
N ARG A 221 20.42 9.23 12.44
CA ARG A 221 19.45 9.41 11.34
C ARG A 221 18.41 10.48 11.68
N ARG A 222 17.81 10.45 12.88
CA ARG A 222 16.81 11.45 13.29
C ARG A 222 17.41 12.85 13.42
N LEU A 223 18.67 12.99 13.84
CA LEU A 223 19.37 14.28 13.79
C LEU A 223 19.56 14.79 12.37
N ALA A 224 19.93 13.93 11.43
CA ALA A 224 20.02 14.32 10.02
C ALA A 224 18.66 14.74 9.44
N MET A 225 17.57 14.08 9.85
CA MET A 225 16.21 14.50 9.51
C MET A 225 15.84 15.86 10.14
N CYS A 226 16.24 16.12 11.39
CA CYS A 226 16.08 17.44 12.03
C CYS A 226 16.85 18.52 11.24
N ALA A 227 18.12 18.27 10.91
CA ALA A 227 18.96 19.20 10.15
C ALA A 227 18.30 19.55 8.80
N ARG A 228 17.77 18.54 8.09
CA ARG A 228 17.01 18.75 6.85
C ARG A 228 15.80 19.66 7.08
N LYS A 229 14.94 19.33 8.05
CA LYS A 229 13.72 20.10 8.37
C LYS A 229 14.02 21.54 8.82
N LEU A 230 15.21 21.78 9.36
CA LEU A 230 15.71 23.11 9.74
C LEU A 230 16.46 23.83 8.61
N GLY A 231 16.41 23.32 7.37
CA GLY A 231 17.04 23.95 6.20
C GLY A 231 18.55 23.72 6.07
N ARG A 232 19.17 22.95 6.98
CA ARG A 232 20.60 22.60 6.94
C ARG A 232 20.83 21.38 6.03
N ILE A 233 20.41 21.50 4.76
CA ILE A 233 20.33 20.36 3.83
C ILE A 233 21.71 19.73 3.55
N ARG A 234 22.76 20.56 3.40
CA ARG A 234 24.14 20.05 3.17
C ARG A 234 24.66 19.23 4.35
N GLU A 235 24.33 19.65 5.57
CA GLU A 235 24.69 18.93 6.79
C GLU A 235 23.93 17.60 6.85
N ALA A 236 22.61 17.62 6.61
CA ALA A 236 21.80 16.41 6.57
C ALA A 236 22.34 15.38 5.55
N ALA A 237 22.63 15.82 4.32
CA ALA A 237 23.20 14.95 3.29
C ALA A 237 24.56 14.36 3.71
N LYS A 238 25.43 15.17 4.33
CA LYS A 238 26.71 14.69 4.88
C LYS A 238 26.49 13.61 5.95
N MET A 239 25.62 13.87 6.93
CA MET A 239 25.33 12.93 8.00
C MET A 239 24.76 11.60 7.47
N MET A 240 23.87 11.64 6.47
CA MET A 240 23.33 10.42 5.85
C MET A 240 24.40 9.63 5.08
N ARG A 241 25.34 10.31 4.39
CA ARG A 241 26.48 9.64 3.73
C ARG A 241 27.42 8.99 4.74
N ASP A 242 27.74 9.70 5.82
CA ASP A 242 28.61 9.21 6.88
C ASP A 242 28.00 7.97 7.54
N LEU A 243 26.70 7.99 7.81
CA LEU A 243 25.96 6.82 8.32
C LEU A 243 26.01 5.60 7.40
N LEU A 244 25.77 5.78 6.10
CA LEU A 244 25.83 4.70 5.12
C LEU A 244 27.24 4.10 4.98
N LYS A 245 28.28 4.90 5.25
CA LYS A 245 29.68 4.46 5.24
C LYS A 245 30.07 3.73 6.53
N GLU A 246 29.65 4.26 7.68
CA GLU A 246 29.97 3.72 9.00
C GLU A 246 29.20 2.42 9.29
N PHE A 247 27.95 2.33 8.82
CA PHE A 247 27.03 1.21 9.11
C PHE A 247 26.43 0.61 7.83
N PRO A 248 27.22 0.03 6.92
CA PRO A 248 26.74 -0.42 5.61
C PRO A 248 25.72 -1.57 5.67
N LEU A 249 25.72 -2.35 6.77
CA LEU A 249 24.80 -3.47 6.99
C LEU A 249 23.43 -3.04 7.55
N PHE A 250 23.25 -1.77 7.92
CA PHE A 250 22.01 -1.25 8.52
C PHE A 250 20.97 -0.83 7.46
N SER A 251 20.68 -1.75 6.54
CA SER A 251 19.68 -1.57 5.48
C SER A 251 18.26 -1.32 6.01
N MET A 252 17.98 -1.72 7.26
CA MET A 252 16.65 -1.67 7.87
C MET A 252 16.00 -0.28 7.90
N LEU A 253 16.79 0.79 7.98
CA LEU A 253 16.26 2.17 8.03
C LEU A 253 16.20 2.85 6.67
N ASN A 254 16.61 2.18 5.58
CA ASN A 254 16.63 2.70 4.21
C ASN A 254 17.16 4.14 4.09
N ILE A 255 18.28 4.43 4.77
CA ILE A 255 18.89 5.77 4.88
C ILE A 255 19.19 6.39 3.50
N HIS A 256 19.41 5.56 2.48
CA HIS A 256 19.61 6.00 1.11
C HIS A 256 18.41 6.79 0.56
N GLU A 257 17.18 6.51 0.97
CA GLU A 257 16.01 7.29 0.55
C GLU A 257 15.98 8.68 1.18
N ASN A 258 16.43 8.81 2.44
CA ASN A 258 16.67 10.13 3.04
C ASN A 258 17.74 10.92 2.31
N LEU A 259 18.81 10.24 1.88
CA LEU A 259 19.89 10.86 1.13
C LEU A 259 19.41 11.32 -0.26
N LEU A 260 18.65 10.49 -0.98
CA LEU A 260 18.09 10.85 -2.29
C LEU A 260 17.28 12.13 -2.21
N GLU A 261 16.37 12.21 -1.24
CA GLU A 261 15.53 13.38 -1.04
C GLU A 261 16.40 14.63 -0.74
N ALA A 262 17.37 14.53 0.17
CA ALA A 262 18.24 15.67 0.52
C ALA A 262 19.10 16.14 -0.67
N LEU A 263 19.56 15.21 -1.51
CA LEU A 263 20.34 15.52 -2.72
C LEU A 263 19.47 16.15 -3.81
N LEU A 264 18.21 15.72 -3.95
CA LEU A 264 17.24 16.37 -4.84
C LEU A 264 16.97 17.80 -4.41
N GLU A 265 16.84 18.04 -3.11
CA GLU A 265 16.65 19.39 -2.57
C GLU A 265 17.88 20.29 -2.84
N LEU A 266 19.09 19.74 -2.75
CA LEU A 266 20.33 20.41 -3.16
C LEU A 266 20.49 20.55 -4.68
N GLN A 267 19.63 19.93 -5.48
CA GLN A 267 19.76 19.82 -6.93
C GLN A 267 21.08 19.15 -7.38
N ALA A 268 21.65 18.31 -6.52
CA ALA A 268 22.87 17.57 -6.76
C ALA A 268 22.60 16.33 -7.64
N TYR A 269 22.02 16.52 -8.84
CA TYR A 269 21.51 15.44 -9.68
C TYR A 269 22.56 14.37 -10.06
N ALA A 270 23.83 14.77 -10.19
CA ALA A 270 24.93 13.82 -10.42
C ALA A 270 25.13 12.88 -9.23
N GLU A 271 25.03 13.40 -7.99
CA GLU A 271 25.09 12.57 -6.79
C GLU A 271 23.85 11.69 -6.64
N VAL A 272 22.65 12.21 -7.00
CA VAL A 272 21.42 11.39 -7.04
C VAL A 272 21.60 10.21 -7.99
N GLN A 273 22.13 10.44 -9.20
CA GLN A 273 22.42 9.38 -10.16
C GLN A 273 23.43 8.36 -9.62
N ALA A 274 24.45 8.81 -8.88
CA ALA A 274 25.45 7.93 -8.26
C ALA A 274 24.85 7.05 -7.14
N VAL A 275 23.88 7.56 -6.39
CA VAL A 275 23.13 6.75 -5.41
C VAL A 275 22.27 5.73 -6.14
N LEU A 276 21.48 6.15 -7.14
CA LEU A 276 20.59 5.27 -7.90
C LEU A 276 21.33 4.15 -8.63
N ALA A 277 22.52 4.40 -9.17
CA ALA A 277 23.33 3.39 -9.85
C ALA A 277 23.66 2.18 -8.97
N LYS A 278 23.74 2.37 -7.64
CA LYS A 278 23.94 1.27 -6.68
C LYS A 278 22.71 0.37 -6.55
N TYR A 279 21.54 0.85 -6.97
CA TYR A 279 20.24 0.19 -6.90
C TYR A 279 19.68 -0.12 -8.29
N ASP A 280 20.49 -0.09 -9.35
CA ASP A 280 20.05 -0.46 -10.70
C ASP A 280 19.81 -1.98 -10.82
N ASP A 281 20.59 -2.80 -10.09
CA ASP A 281 20.45 -4.26 -10.04
C ASP A 281 19.03 -4.69 -9.64
N ILE A 282 18.43 -5.60 -10.41
CA ILE A 282 17.08 -6.15 -10.20
C ILE A 282 16.97 -6.90 -8.87
N SER A 283 18.06 -7.51 -8.40
CA SER A 283 18.08 -8.26 -7.14
C SER A 283 17.96 -7.38 -5.90
N LEU A 284 18.22 -6.07 -6.03
CA LEU A 284 18.13 -5.13 -4.93
C LEU A 284 16.69 -4.65 -4.70
N PRO A 285 16.29 -4.45 -3.43
CA PRO A 285 14.93 -4.06 -3.10
C PRO A 285 14.60 -2.69 -3.72
N LYS A 286 13.59 -2.67 -4.60
CA LYS A 286 13.05 -1.42 -5.15
C LYS A 286 12.08 -0.75 -4.16
N SER A 287 11.85 0.54 -4.37
CA SER A 287 10.86 1.37 -3.69
C SER A 287 10.38 2.47 -4.63
N ALA A 288 9.28 3.14 -4.27
CA ALA A 288 8.79 4.27 -5.05
C ALA A 288 9.86 5.38 -5.16
N ALA A 289 10.63 5.60 -4.09
CA ALA A 289 11.74 6.55 -4.07
C ALA A 289 12.80 6.22 -5.13
N ILE A 290 13.21 4.95 -5.27
CA ILE A 290 14.18 4.54 -6.30
C ILE A 290 13.60 4.71 -7.70
N CYS A 291 12.44 4.10 -7.97
CA CYS A 291 11.88 4.02 -9.32
C CYS A 291 11.46 5.39 -9.85
N TYR A 292 10.73 6.19 -9.05
CA TYR A 292 10.27 7.49 -9.50
C TYR A 292 11.37 8.56 -9.49
N THR A 293 12.39 8.47 -8.62
CA THR A 293 13.53 9.40 -8.72
C THR A 293 14.36 9.12 -9.97
N ALA A 294 14.54 7.84 -10.34
CA ALA A 294 15.18 7.50 -11.61
C ALA A 294 14.36 8.03 -12.80
N ALA A 295 13.04 7.88 -12.79
CA ALA A 295 12.16 8.45 -13.80
C ALA A 295 12.26 9.98 -13.87
N LEU A 296 12.31 10.68 -12.73
CA LEU A 296 12.48 12.12 -12.66
C LEU A 296 13.80 12.59 -13.30
N LEU A 297 14.92 11.90 -13.04
CA LEU A 297 16.21 12.26 -13.65
C LEU A 297 16.21 12.09 -15.17
N LYS A 298 15.54 11.06 -15.69
CA LYS A 298 15.40 10.87 -17.15
C LYS A 298 14.44 11.88 -17.75
N ALA A 299 13.32 12.16 -17.08
CA ALA A 299 12.37 13.21 -17.48
C ALA A 299 13.06 14.57 -17.56
N ARG A 300 13.91 14.92 -16.58
CA ARG A 300 14.71 16.16 -16.59
C ARG A 300 15.52 16.36 -17.85
N ALA A 301 16.04 15.29 -18.46
CA ALA A 301 16.89 15.39 -19.64
C ALA A 301 16.11 15.76 -20.93
N VAL A 302 14.78 15.63 -20.93
CA VAL A 302 13.97 15.75 -22.16
C VAL A 302 12.73 16.63 -22.03
N SER A 303 12.24 16.85 -20.81
CA SER A 303 10.90 17.42 -20.53
C SER A 303 10.70 18.85 -21.02
N GLU A 304 11.73 19.71 -20.97
CA GLU A 304 11.65 21.10 -21.47
C GLU A 304 11.26 21.19 -22.96
N ARG A 305 11.62 20.17 -23.76
CA ARG A 305 11.37 20.13 -25.21
C ARG A 305 10.28 19.15 -25.60
N PHE A 306 9.69 18.48 -24.62
CA PHE A 306 8.71 17.44 -24.87
C PHE A 306 7.35 18.07 -25.22
N SER A 307 6.85 17.73 -26.41
CA SER A 307 5.50 18.09 -26.86
C SER A 307 4.81 16.83 -27.39
N PRO A 308 3.63 16.45 -26.86
CA PRO A 308 2.87 15.30 -27.34
C PRO A 308 2.55 15.38 -28.84
N GLU A 309 2.23 16.58 -29.34
CA GLU A 309 1.92 16.80 -30.75
C GLU A 309 3.14 16.58 -31.64
N THR A 310 4.30 17.04 -31.18
CA THR A 310 5.55 16.87 -31.92
C THR A 310 5.99 15.40 -31.88
N ALA A 311 5.91 14.76 -30.71
CA ALA A 311 6.21 13.34 -30.54
C ALA A 311 5.31 12.44 -31.41
N SER A 312 4.03 12.79 -31.56
CA SER A 312 3.10 12.06 -32.43
C SER A 312 3.48 12.16 -33.92
N LYS A 313 4.01 13.31 -34.37
CA LYS A 313 4.41 13.52 -35.77
C LYS A 313 5.79 12.94 -36.11
N ARG A 314 6.79 13.14 -35.24
CA ARG A 314 8.20 12.77 -35.49
C ARG A 314 8.64 11.46 -34.83
N GLY A 315 7.81 10.88 -33.96
CA GLY A 315 8.21 9.82 -33.03
C GLY A 315 9.03 10.33 -31.85
N LEU A 316 9.26 9.45 -30.87
CA LEU A 316 10.10 9.74 -29.71
C LEU A 316 11.58 9.57 -30.08
N SER A 317 12.42 10.49 -29.63
CA SER A 317 13.88 10.34 -29.69
C SER A 317 14.35 9.27 -28.70
N ALA A 318 15.58 8.76 -28.87
CA ALA A 318 16.14 7.76 -27.94
C ALA A 318 16.14 8.24 -26.47
N ALA A 319 16.40 9.53 -26.22
CA ALA A 319 16.34 10.09 -24.88
C ALA A 319 14.91 10.14 -24.33
N GLU A 320 13.93 10.48 -25.17
CA GLU A 320 12.51 10.50 -24.79
C GLU A 320 11.99 9.07 -24.53
N ILE A 321 12.38 8.10 -25.36
CA ILE A 321 12.06 6.67 -25.15
C ILE A 321 12.58 6.22 -23.78
N ASN A 322 13.84 6.50 -23.46
CA ASN A 322 14.43 6.14 -22.17
C ASN A 322 13.70 6.79 -20.97
N ALA A 323 13.19 8.01 -21.13
CA ALA A 323 12.42 8.68 -20.09
C ALA A 323 11.03 8.06 -19.93
N VAL A 324 10.35 7.77 -21.04
CA VAL A 324 9.05 7.07 -21.05
C VAL A 324 9.18 5.67 -20.44
N GLU A 325 10.21 4.90 -20.79
CA GLU A 325 10.48 3.60 -20.21
C GLU A 325 10.75 3.68 -18.69
N ALA A 326 11.49 4.70 -18.23
CA ALA A 326 11.70 4.89 -16.81
C ALA A 326 10.40 5.22 -16.06
N ILE A 327 9.52 6.03 -16.65
CA ILE A 327 8.17 6.28 -16.12
C ILE A 327 7.36 4.98 -16.13
N HIS A 328 7.46 4.17 -17.19
CA HIS A 328 6.74 2.91 -17.29
C HIS A 328 7.09 1.98 -16.13
N ARG A 329 8.39 1.81 -15.87
CA ARG A 329 8.88 1.01 -14.74
C ARG A 329 8.43 1.56 -13.39
N ALA A 330 8.38 2.88 -13.23
CA ALA A 330 7.93 3.51 -12.00
C ALA A 330 6.43 3.29 -11.74
N VAL A 331 5.59 3.46 -12.77
CA VAL A 331 4.14 3.25 -12.70
C VAL A 331 3.80 1.76 -12.52
N GLU A 332 4.53 0.87 -13.17
CA GLU A 332 4.38 -0.58 -12.95
C GLU A 332 4.76 -0.98 -11.52
N PHE A 333 5.81 -0.35 -10.97
CA PHE A 333 6.21 -0.58 -9.59
C PHE A 333 5.12 -0.13 -8.61
N ASN A 334 4.63 1.12 -8.70
CA ASN A 334 3.58 1.64 -7.83
C ASN A 334 2.64 2.62 -8.60
N PRO A 335 1.46 2.16 -9.06
CA PRO A 335 0.54 2.94 -9.88
C PRO A 335 -0.27 3.98 -9.09
N HIS A 336 -0.14 4.02 -7.76
CA HIS A 336 -0.84 5.00 -6.92
C HIS A 336 -0.16 6.38 -6.97
N VAL A 337 1.16 6.42 -7.17
CA VAL A 337 1.99 7.64 -7.13
C VAL A 337 1.56 8.73 -8.13
N PRO A 338 1.24 8.45 -9.41
CA PRO A 338 0.98 9.48 -10.40
C PRO A 338 -0.17 10.41 -10.02
N LYS A 339 -1.25 9.88 -9.43
CA LYS A 339 -2.40 10.70 -9.02
C LYS A 339 -2.04 11.74 -7.96
N TYR A 340 -1.13 11.41 -7.04
CA TYR A 340 -0.65 12.39 -6.07
C TYR A 340 0.33 13.38 -6.69
N LEU A 341 1.24 12.93 -7.56
CA LEU A 341 2.19 13.82 -8.23
C LEU A 341 1.50 14.82 -9.16
N LEU A 342 0.41 14.40 -9.80
CA LEU A 342 -0.43 15.24 -10.67
C LEU A 342 -1.50 16.01 -9.90
N GLU A 343 -1.50 15.92 -8.57
CA GLU A 343 -2.48 16.60 -7.68
C GLU A 343 -3.95 16.27 -8.02
N MET A 344 -4.20 15.13 -8.67
CA MET A 344 -5.54 14.59 -8.93
C MET A 344 -6.14 13.93 -7.69
N LYS A 345 -5.31 13.67 -6.68
CA LYS A 345 -5.69 13.15 -5.37
C LYS A 345 -5.02 13.99 -4.28
N SER A 346 -5.78 14.36 -3.25
CA SER A 346 -5.29 15.15 -2.12
C SER A 346 -4.18 14.42 -1.36
N LEU A 347 -3.11 15.15 -1.02
CA LEU A 347 -2.06 14.68 -0.13
C LEU A 347 -2.47 14.81 1.34
N ILE A 348 -2.10 13.82 2.14
CA ILE A 348 -2.21 13.81 3.60
C ILE A 348 -0.81 13.67 4.23
N LEU A 349 -0.71 13.78 5.56
CA LEU A 349 0.54 13.41 6.23
C LEU A 349 0.83 11.92 6.00
N PRO A 350 2.07 11.55 5.68
CA PRO A 350 2.40 10.15 5.43
C PRO A 350 2.40 9.35 6.74
N PRO A 351 2.07 8.05 6.71
CA PRO A 351 2.14 7.19 7.89
C PRO A 351 3.59 6.95 8.36
N GLU A 352 3.76 6.41 9.57
CA GLU A 352 5.06 5.97 10.08
C GLU A 352 5.54 4.68 9.40
N HIS A 353 4.61 3.90 8.86
CA HIS A 353 4.89 2.70 8.08
C HIS A 353 4.17 2.69 6.72
N ILE A 354 4.78 2.02 5.75
CA ILE A 354 4.29 1.93 4.38
C ILE A 354 4.21 0.48 3.91
N LEU A 355 3.23 0.21 3.08
CA LEU A 355 3.19 -0.97 2.25
C LEU A 355 3.91 -0.66 0.93
N LYS A 356 4.99 -1.38 0.63
CA LYS A 356 5.67 -1.25 -0.67
C LYS A 356 4.70 -1.55 -1.80
N ARG A 357 4.72 -0.70 -2.82
CA ARG A 357 3.81 -0.69 -3.98
C ARG A 357 2.36 -0.28 -3.66
N GLY A 358 2.05 -0.03 -2.39
CA GLY A 358 0.73 0.39 -1.93
C GLY A 358 0.50 1.90 -2.00
N ASP A 359 -0.72 2.29 -1.63
CA ASP A 359 -1.16 3.68 -1.54
C ASP A 359 -0.39 4.45 -0.43
N SER A 360 -0.06 3.77 0.67
CA SER A 360 0.72 4.36 1.76
C SER A 360 2.14 4.76 1.35
N GLU A 361 2.84 3.93 0.57
CA GLU A 361 4.13 4.30 -0.02
C GLU A 361 3.99 5.45 -1.02
N ALA A 362 2.90 5.49 -1.78
CA ALA A 362 2.66 6.56 -2.74
C ALA A 362 2.45 7.93 -2.09
N VAL A 363 1.66 7.98 -1.00
CA VAL A 363 1.52 9.17 -0.15
C VAL A 363 2.89 9.58 0.39
N ALA A 364 3.64 8.62 0.98
CA ALA A 364 4.97 8.90 1.55
C ALA A 364 5.95 9.46 0.52
N TYR A 365 6.00 8.90 -0.68
CA TYR A 365 6.85 9.39 -1.75
C TYR A 365 6.41 10.79 -2.21
N ALA A 366 5.14 10.95 -2.61
CA ALA A 366 4.65 12.19 -3.20
C ALA A 366 4.70 13.37 -2.21
N PHE A 367 4.47 13.14 -0.91
CA PHE A 367 4.57 14.17 0.12
C PHE A 367 5.92 14.90 0.13
N PHE A 368 7.01 14.16 -0.09
CA PHE A 368 8.36 14.74 -0.12
C PHE A 368 8.87 15.07 -1.52
N HIS A 369 8.36 14.42 -2.57
CA HIS A 369 8.95 14.49 -3.91
C HIS A 369 8.14 15.34 -4.91
N LEU A 370 6.88 15.67 -4.63
CA LEU A 370 6.07 16.50 -5.54
C LEU A 370 6.77 17.81 -5.92
N GLN A 371 7.38 18.50 -4.95
CA GLN A 371 8.10 19.74 -5.22
C GLN A 371 9.31 19.54 -6.14
N HIS A 372 9.99 18.40 -6.05
CA HIS A 372 11.10 18.06 -6.94
C HIS A 372 10.62 17.82 -8.38
N TRP A 373 9.43 17.24 -8.56
CA TRP A 373 8.80 17.10 -9.88
C TRP A 373 8.34 18.45 -10.44
N LYS A 374 7.72 19.30 -9.61
CA LYS A 374 7.29 20.65 -10.01
C LYS A 374 8.44 21.55 -10.43
N ARG A 375 9.61 21.39 -9.81
CA ARG A 375 10.83 22.16 -10.12
C ARG A 375 11.35 21.91 -11.54
N ILE A 376 11.09 20.74 -12.10
CA ILE A 376 11.57 20.36 -13.43
C ILE A 376 10.48 20.66 -14.45
N GLU A 377 10.70 21.69 -15.26
CA GLU A 377 9.74 22.15 -16.25
C GLU A 377 9.35 21.03 -17.22
N GLY A 378 8.04 20.80 -17.38
CA GLY A 378 7.50 19.76 -18.25
C GLY A 378 7.55 18.33 -17.69
N ALA A 379 8.19 18.06 -16.54
CA ALA A 379 8.29 16.69 -16.00
C ALA A 379 6.92 16.11 -15.63
N LEU A 380 6.06 16.90 -14.98
CA LEU A 380 4.68 16.50 -14.66
C LEU A 380 3.82 16.38 -15.93
N ASN A 381 4.05 17.19 -16.96
CA ASN A 381 3.35 17.06 -18.24
C ASN A 381 3.73 15.74 -18.94
N LEU A 382 5.03 15.40 -18.96
CA LEU A 382 5.51 14.13 -19.49
C LEU A 382 4.90 12.94 -18.72
N LEU A 383 4.84 13.02 -17.38
CA LEU A 383 4.18 12.02 -16.55
C LEU A 383 2.69 11.91 -16.93
N HIS A 384 1.97 13.03 -16.99
CA HIS A 384 0.55 13.09 -17.34
C HIS A 384 0.25 12.42 -18.69
N CYS A 385 1.06 12.70 -19.72
CA CYS A 385 0.85 12.15 -21.06
C CYS A 385 1.14 10.64 -21.17
N THR A 386 1.87 10.06 -20.22
CA THR A 386 2.40 8.70 -20.35
C THR A 386 1.78 7.72 -19.35
N TRP A 387 1.49 8.16 -18.12
CA TRP A 387 1.16 7.24 -17.03
C TRP A 387 -0.13 6.44 -17.26
N GLU A 388 -1.18 7.02 -17.85
CA GLU A 388 -2.42 6.27 -18.14
C GLU A 388 -2.21 5.22 -19.22
N GLY A 389 -1.44 5.58 -20.27
CA GLY A 389 -1.06 4.65 -21.33
C GLY A 389 -0.25 3.50 -20.77
N THR A 390 0.74 3.80 -19.91
CA THR A 390 1.47 2.77 -19.17
C THR A 390 0.54 1.89 -18.37
N PHE A 391 -0.34 2.49 -17.57
CA PHE A 391 -1.21 1.76 -16.66
C PHE A 391 -2.13 0.80 -17.40
N ARG A 392 -2.65 1.20 -18.58
CA ARG A 392 -3.46 0.35 -19.46
C ARG A 392 -2.65 -0.76 -20.15
N MET A 393 -1.34 -0.59 -20.32
CA MET A 393 -0.45 -1.57 -20.93
C MET A 393 0.04 -2.64 -19.95
N ILE A 394 -0.12 -2.44 -18.63
CA ILE A 394 0.25 -3.46 -17.65
C ILE A 394 -0.71 -4.65 -17.82
N PRO A 395 -0.22 -5.89 -17.95
CA PRO A 395 -1.07 -7.05 -18.19
C PRO A 395 -2.15 -7.19 -17.10
N TYR A 396 -3.39 -7.48 -17.50
CA TYR A 396 -4.46 -7.81 -16.57
C TYR A 396 -4.62 -9.34 -16.43
N PRO A 397 -4.75 -9.88 -15.21
CA PRO A 397 -4.57 -9.19 -13.93
C PRO A 397 -3.11 -8.75 -13.72
N LEU A 398 -2.89 -7.68 -12.93
CA LEU A 398 -1.55 -7.18 -12.51
C LEU A 398 -0.68 -8.25 -11.82
N GLU A 399 -1.21 -9.47 -11.69
CA GLU A 399 -0.53 -10.70 -11.31
C GLU A 399 0.51 -11.18 -12.34
N LYS A 400 0.52 -10.61 -13.55
CA LYS A 400 1.59 -10.83 -14.54
C LYS A 400 2.35 -9.53 -14.81
N GLY A 401 2.96 -8.94 -13.78
CA GLY A 401 3.91 -7.86 -14.00
C GLY A 401 5.02 -8.30 -14.96
N HIS A 402 5.45 -7.40 -15.85
CA HIS A 402 6.51 -7.67 -16.81
C HIS A 402 7.89 -7.59 -16.13
N LEU A 403 8.01 -6.72 -15.10
CA LEU A 403 9.24 -6.43 -14.37
C LEU A 403 9.14 -6.70 -12.86
N PHE A 404 7.92 -6.77 -12.30
CA PHE A 404 7.71 -6.96 -10.86
C PHE A 404 6.74 -8.10 -10.55
N TYR A 405 6.89 -8.70 -9.36
CA TYR A 405 6.01 -9.75 -8.87
C TYR A 405 4.53 -9.31 -8.79
N PRO A 406 3.57 -10.25 -8.76
CA PRO A 406 2.15 -9.96 -8.52
C PRO A 406 1.88 -9.04 -7.33
N TYR A 407 0.81 -8.24 -7.38
CA TYR A 407 0.29 -7.56 -6.19
C TYR A 407 -0.33 -8.58 -5.23
N PRO A 408 0.03 -8.56 -3.93
CA PRO A 408 -0.64 -9.40 -2.95
C PRO A 408 -2.14 -9.08 -2.85
N SER A 409 -2.97 -10.11 -2.66
CA SER A 409 -4.43 -9.94 -2.51
C SER A 409 -4.83 -9.12 -1.27
N CYS A 410 -3.96 -9.02 -0.26
CA CYS A 410 -4.16 -8.25 0.96
C CYS A 410 -3.82 -6.75 0.84
N THR A 411 -3.35 -6.27 -0.32
CA THR A 411 -2.79 -4.91 -0.47
C THR A 411 -3.79 -3.83 0.00
N GLU A 412 -5.03 -3.90 -0.48
CA GLU A 412 -6.10 -2.95 -0.12
C GLU A 412 -6.38 -2.96 1.39
N THR A 413 -6.43 -4.13 2.01
CA THR A 413 -6.71 -4.27 3.45
C THR A 413 -5.57 -3.69 4.28
N ALA A 414 -4.33 -4.00 3.91
CA ALA A 414 -3.15 -3.50 4.61
C ALA A 414 -3.02 -1.96 4.52
N ASP A 415 -3.25 -1.37 3.34
CA ASP A 415 -3.26 0.09 3.20
C ASP A 415 -4.41 0.76 3.97
N ARG A 416 -5.58 0.11 4.07
CA ARG A 416 -6.70 0.60 4.90
C ARG A 416 -6.39 0.61 6.39
N GLU A 417 -5.54 -0.30 6.87
CA GLU A 417 -5.10 -0.31 8.27
C GLU A 417 -4.02 0.75 8.53
N LEU A 418 -3.19 1.06 7.54
CA LEU A 418 -2.12 2.07 7.65
C LEU A 418 -2.61 3.51 7.48
N LEU A 419 -3.55 3.75 6.57
CA LEU A 419 -3.99 5.10 6.22
C LEU A 419 -5.21 5.53 7.05
N PRO A 420 -5.31 6.82 7.43
CA PRO A 420 -6.41 7.30 8.25
C PRO A 420 -7.75 7.25 7.51
N THR A 421 -8.85 7.15 8.27
CA THR A 421 -10.21 6.95 7.72
C THR A 421 -10.72 8.11 6.87
N PHE A 422 -10.14 9.31 7.00
CA PHE A 422 -10.47 10.46 6.16
C PHE A 422 -9.71 10.47 4.81
N HIS A 423 -8.92 9.43 4.53
CA HIS A 423 -8.22 9.25 3.27
C HIS A 423 -8.86 8.14 2.45
N ASP A 424 -9.28 8.49 1.24
CA ASP A 424 -9.87 7.53 0.31
C ASP A 424 -8.78 6.65 -0.32
N VAL A 425 -8.58 5.45 0.22
CA VAL A 425 -7.56 4.50 -0.26
C VAL A 425 -7.78 4.15 -1.73
N SER A 426 -6.75 4.35 -2.55
CA SER A 426 -6.79 3.92 -3.95
C SER A 426 -6.65 2.40 -4.05
N VAL A 427 -7.47 1.78 -4.90
CA VAL A 427 -7.47 0.32 -5.10
C VAL A 427 -6.89 0.02 -6.48
N TYR A 428 -5.76 -0.70 -6.50
CA TYR A 428 -5.13 -1.21 -7.71
C TYR A 428 -4.77 -2.70 -7.55
N PRO A 429 -4.98 -3.54 -8.58
CA PRO A 429 -5.71 -3.24 -9.81
C PRO A 429 -7.17 -2.88 -9.51
N GLN A 430 -7.74 -1.96 -10.30
CA GLN A 430 -9.19 -1.76 -10.25
C GLN A 430 -9.84 -3.07 -10.70
N LYS A 431 -10.61 -3.69 -9.81
CA LYS A 431 -11.41 -4.86 -10.15
C LYS A 431 -12.57 -4.37 -11.00
N GLU A 432 -12.38 -4.32 -12.32
CA GLU A 432 -13.52 -4.18 -13.22
C GLU A 432 -14.30 -5.49 -13.17
N LEU A 433 -15.50 -5.44 -12.59
CA LEU A 433 -16.41 -6.57 -12.65
C LEU A 433 -16.71 -6.85 -14.13
N PRO A 434 -16.50 -8.08 -14.62
CA PRO A 434 -16.79 -8.43 -16.00
C PRO A 434 -18.18 -7.94 -16.41
N PHE A 435 -18.34 -7.48 -17.65
CA PHE A 435 -19.63 -7.01 -18.19
C PHE A 435 -20.78 -7.99 -17.87
N PHE A 436 -20.52 -9.29 -17.92
CA PHE A 436 -21.50 -10.32 -17.63
C PHE A 436 -22.11 -10.25 -16.22
N ILE A 437 -21.33 -9.81 -15.21
CA ILE A 437 -21.84 -9.63 -13.85
C ILE A 437 -22.82 -8.46 -13.82
N HIS A 438 -22.46 -7.33 -14.40
CA HIS A 438 -23.35 -6.16 -14.52
C HIS A 438 -24.60 -6.49 -15.33
N PHE A 439 -24.45 -7.22 -16.44
CA PHE A 439 -25.54 -7.66 -17.30
C PHE A 439 -26.50 -8.59 -16.55
N THR A 440 -25.97 -9.59 -15.83
CA THR A 440 -26.78 -10.52 -15.04
C THR A 440 -27.48 -9.82 -13.89
N ALA A 441 -26.77 -8.96 -13.15
CA ALA A 441 -27.38 -8.14 -12.10
C ALA A 441 -28.50 -7.24 -12.64
N GLY A 442 -28.29 -6.65 -13.82
CA GLY A 442 -29.31 -5.88 -14.54
C GLY A 442 -30.53 -6.72 -14.92
N LEU A 443 -30.33 -7.90 -15.52
CA LEU A 443 -31.40 -8.84 -15.86
C LEU A 443 -32.18 -9.32 -14.64
N CYS A 444 -31.50 -9.66 -13.54
CA CYS A 444 -32.13 -10.08 -12.29
C CYS A 444 -32.95 -8.93 -11.69
N SER A 445 -32.39 -7.72 -11.63
CA SER A 445 -33.09 -6.53 -11.12
C SER A 445 -34.32 -6.19 -11.96
N PHE A 446 -34.21 -6.27 -13.28
CA PHE A 446 -35.31 -6.06 -14.21
C PHE A 446 -36.41 -7.13 -14.05
N SER A 447 -36.03 -8.41 -13.92
CA SER A 447 -36.97 -9.51 -13.70
C SER A 447 -37.70 -9.39 -12.37
N ALA A 448 -36.99 -9.00 -11.30
CA ALA A 448 -37.59 -8.74 -9.99
C ALA A 448 -38.58 -7.57 -10.05
N MET A 449 -38.22 -6.49 -10.74
CA MET A 449 -39.11 -5.35 -10.97
C MET A 449 -40.37 -5.75 -11.76
N LEU A 450 -40.22 -6.53 -12.84
CA LEU A 450 -41.35 -7.05 -13.59
C LEU A 450 -42.25 -7.93 -12.71
N ALA A 451 -41.69 -8.81 -11.88
CA ALA A 451 -42.47 -9.63 -10.97
C ALA A 451 -43.26 -8.79 -9.95
N LEU A 452 -42.64 -7.73 -9.40
CA LEU A 452 -43.32 -6.78 -8.50
C LEU A 452 -44.45 -6.05 -9.22
N LEU A 453 -44.24 -5.57 -10.45
CA LEU A 453 -45.26 -4.91 -11.25
C LEU A 453 -46.42 -5.84 -11.63
N MET A 454 -46.12 -7.09 -11.99
CA MET A 454 -47.11 -8.14 -12.25
C MET A 454 -47.97 -8.40 -11.01
N HIS A 455 -47.36 -8.42 -9.83
CA HIS A 455 -48.07 -8.63 -8.57
C HIS A 455 -48.92 -7.41 -8.16
N GLN A 456 -48.40 -6.19 -8.34
CA GLN A 456 -49.06 -4.97 -7.87
C GLN A 456 -50.12 -4.44 -8.86
N PHE A 457 -49.93 -4.67 -10.17
CA PHE A 457 -50.79 -4.16 -11.24
C PHE A 457 -51.08 -5.21 -12.33
N PRO A 458 -51.76 -6.32 -12.00
CA PRO A 458 -51.94 -7.44 -12.93
C PRO A 458 -52.66 -7.06 -14.22
N GLU A 459 -53.74 -6.25 -14.14
CA GLU A 459 -54.54 -5.84 -15.31
C GLU A 459 -53.73 -4.99 -16.31
N LEU A 460 -52.98 -4.00 -15.80
CA LEU A 460 -52.14 -3.13 -16.64
C LEU A 460 -51.02 -3.92 -17.29
N MET A 461 -50.44 -4.89 -16.57
CA MET A 461 -49.37 -5.71 -17.11
C MET A 461 -49.85 -6.70 -18.18
N VAL A 462 -51.08 -7.21 -18.10
CA VAL A 462 -51.68 -8.02 -19.18
C VAL A 462 -51.86 -7.19 -20.45
N VAL A 463 -52.32 -5.94 -20.33
CA VAL A 463 -52.46 -5.03 -21.48
C VAL A 463 -51.08 -4.72 -22.07
N PHE A 464 -50.11 -4.39 -21.22
CA PHE A 464 -48.73 -4.14 -21.63
C PHE A 464 -48.13 -5.35 -22.36
N ALA A 465 -48.26 -6.56 -21.82
CA ALA A 465 -47.73 -7.78 -22.43
C ALA A 465 -48.38 -8.05 -23.80
N LYS A 466 -49.71 -7.92 -23.91
CA LYS A 466 -50.42 -8.08 -25.19
C LYS A 466 -49.91 -7.08 -26.24
N SER A 467 -49.74 -5.81 -25.85
CA SER A 467 -49.21 -4.79 -26.76
C SER A 467 -47.77 -5.09 -27.15
N PHE A 468 -46.91 -5.43 -26.19
CA PHE A 468 -45.49 -5.69 -26.41
C PHE A 468 -45.27 -6.89 -27.33
N PHE A 469 -45.87 -8.05 -27.03
CA PHE A 469 -45.74 -9.24 -27.86
C PHE A 469 -46.43 -9.07 -29.21
N GLY A 470 -47.56 -8.36 -29.27
CA GLY A 470 -48.23 -8.04 -30.53
C GLY A 470 -47.35 -7.22 -31.49
N THR A 471 -46.67 -6.19 -30.98
CA THR A 471 -45.74 -5.40 -31.77
C THR A 471 -44.48 -6.19 -32.13
N LEU A 472 -43.91 -6.94 -31.17
CA LEU A 472 -42.67 -7.70 -31.38
C LEU A 472 -42.84 -8.83 -32.41
N LEU A 473 -43.99 -9.51 -32.40
CA LEU A 473 -44.29 -10.61 -33.32
C LEU A 473 -44.93 -10.15 -34.64
N SER A 474 -45.25 -8.86 -34.78
CA SER A 474 -45.83 -8.30 -36.01
C SER A 474 -45.02 -8.62 -37.28
N PRO A 475 -43.68 -8.51 -37.30
CA PRO A 475 -42.89 -8.88 -38.48
C PRO A 475 -43.00 -10.37 -38.85
N PHE A 476 -43.06 -11.26 -37.84
CA PHE A 476 -43.23 -12.70 -38.05
C PHE A 476 -44.63 -13.03 -38.57
N SER A 477 -45.66 -12.38 -38.04
CA SER A 477 -47.02 -12.53 -38.56
C SER A 477 -47.14 -12.08 -40.02
N PHE A 478 -46.48 -10.97 -40.38
CA PHE A 478 -46.43 -10.49 -41.77
C PHE A 478 -45.67 -11.45 -42.69
N LEU A 479 -44.53 -12.00 -42.24
CA LEU A 479 -43.78 -13.01 -42.98
C LEU A 479 -44.60 -14.28 -43.19
N ARG A 480 -45.30 -14.74 -42.15
CA ARG A 480 -46.21 -15.90 -42.22
C ARG A 480 -47.33 -15.67 -43.23
N GLU A 481 -48.02 -14.54 -43.17
CA GLU A 481 -49.07 -14.20 -44.14
C GLU A 481 -48.54 -14.14 -45.58
N LYS A 482 -47.32 -13.63 -45.76
CA LYS A 482 -46.68 -13.56 -47.08
C LYS A 482 -46.31 -14.95 -47.61
N ILE A 483 -45.81 -15.84 -46.74
CA ILE A 483 -45.52 -17.24 -47.09
C ILE A 483 -46.82 -17.99 -47.42
N GLU A 484 -47.88 -17.84 -46.61
CA GLU A 484 -49.19 -18.44 -46.86
C GLU A 484 -49.81 -17.95 -48.18
N ARG A 485 -49.53 -16.71 -48.61
CA ARG A 485 -49.97 -16.19 -49.92
C ARG A 485 -49.12 -16.68 -51.11
N PHE A 486 -47.87 -17.07 -50.88
CA PHE A 486 -46.97 -17.60 -51.92
C PHE A 486 -47.11 -19.11 -52.13
N VAL A 487 -47.66 -19.84 -51.16
CA VAL A 487 -47.93 -21.27 -51.26
C VAL A 487 -49.39 -21.48 -51.69
N PRO A 488 -49.67 -21.96 -52.92
CA PRO A 488 -51.02 -22.31 -53.33
C PRO A 488 -51.60 -23.37 -52.39
N SER A 489 -52.88 -23.24 -52.03
CA SER A 489 -53.61 -24.20 -51.18
C SER A 489 -53.61 -25.65 -51.71
N GLY A 490 -53.21 -25.88 -52.97
CA GLY A 490 -53.04 -27.20 -53.57
C GLY A 490 -51.73 -27.93 -53.24
N LEU A 491 -50.69 -27.24 -52.77
CA LEU A 491 -49.38 -27.86 -52.47
C LEU A 491 -49.39 -28.63 -51.14
N TRP A 492 -50.14 -28.14 -50.15
CA TRP A 492 -50.32 -28.85 -48.88
C TRP A 492 -51.09 -30.16 -49.05
N HIS A 493 -52.07 -30.22 -49.96
CA HIS A 493 -52.82 -31.44 -50.25
C HIS A 493 -52.00 -32.51 -50.99
N GLN A 494 -50.95 -32.14 -51.73
CA GLN A 494 -50.05 -33.09 -52.39
C GLN A 494 -48.92 -33.62 -51.48
N LEU A 495 -48.55 -32.89 -50.43
CA LEU A 495 -47.51 -33.32 -49.47
C LEU A 495 -48.05 -34.26 -48.38
N THR A 496 -49.36 -34.31 -48.15
CA THR A 496 -49.97 -35.24 -47.17
C THR A 496 -50.36 -36.60 -47.76
N HIS A 497 -50.11 -36.84 -49.05
CA HIS A 497 -50.45 -38.09 -49.75
C HIS A 497 -49.23 -38.88 -50.27
N VAL A 498 -48.04 -38.66 -49.67
CA VAL A 498 -46.87 -39.54 -49.79
C VAL A 498 -46.58 -40.18 -48.44
#